data_AF-A0A3D4WAF9-F1
#
_entry.id   AF-A0A3D4WAF9-F1
#
_cell.length_a   1.000
_cell.length_b   1.000
_cell.length_c   1.000
_cell.angle_alpha   90.00
_cell.angle_beta   90.00
_cell.angle_gamma   90.00
#
_symmetry.space_group_name_H-M   'P 1'
#
loop_
_entity.id
_entity.type
_entity.pdbx_description
1 polymer ?
#
loop_
_entity_poly.entity_id
_entity_poly.type
_entity_poly.pdbx_seq_one_letter_code
_entity_poly.pdbx_strand_id
1 'polypeptide(L)'
;FTIFWLLVTGQYKNFIPTRRNFTKQIRYYTYGMFKGDPHPAKRTITNKMNPLQRFTYFGLLILIFPVQTITGLLYMYYHYPQNPIDAGGLWIAVITHTMGAFLMVAFLIVHVYMTTTGHRITTDIKAMISGYEDEPEEETETKNQTA
;
A
#
# COMPACT_ATOMS: atom_id res chain seq x y z
N PHE A 1 -8.82 -11.83 -11.51
CA PHE A 1 -8.06 -12.93 -10.88
C PHE A 1 -7.72 -12.63 -9.41
N THR A 2 -7.02 -11.54 -9.08
CA THR A 2 -6.62 -11.20 -7.69
C THR A 2 -7.79 -11.00 -6.73
N ILE A 3 -8.84 -10.28 -7.14
CA ILE A 3 -10.03 -10.04 -6.30
C ILE A 3 -10.74 -11.35 -5.96
N PHE A 4 -10.85 -12.25 -6.94
CA PHE A 4 -11.44 -13.58 -6.73
C PHE A 4 -10.67 -14.38 -5.66
N TRP A 5 -9.34 -14.42 -5.76
CA TRP A 5 -8.49 -15.12 -4.78
C TRP A 5 -8.58 -14.51 -3.38
N LEU A 6 -8.61 -13.18 -3.27
CA LEU A 6 -8.78 -12.47 -2.00
C LEU A 6 -10.10 -12.79 -1.30
N LEU A 7 -11.18 -12.97 -2.09
CA LEU A 7 -12.49 -13.36 -1.59
C LEU A 7 -12.50 -14.84 -1.14
N VAL A 8 -12.03 -15.75 -1.99
CA VAL A 8 -12.03 -17.21 -1.73
C VAL A 8 -11.18 -17.58 -0.50
N THR A 9 -10.01 -16.94 -0.34
CA THR A 9 -9.12 -17.23 0.80
C THR A 9 -9.45 -16.47 2.07
N GLY A 10 -10.39 -15.52 2.02
CA GLY A 10 -10.68 -14.64 3.15
C GLY A 10 -9.54 -13.68 3.53
N GLN A 11 -8.48 -13.60 2.72
CA GLN A 11 -7.31 -12.76 2.97
C GLN A 11 -7.63 -11.26 2.85
N TYR A 12 -8.80 -10.90 2.29
CA TYR A 12 -9.29 -9.52 2.27
C TYR A 12 -9.32 -8.88 3.67
N LYS A 13 -9.47 -9.68 4.75
CA LYS A 13 -9.47 -9.19 6.14
C LYS A 13 -8.18 -8.44 6.51
N ASN A 14 -7.05 -8.79 5.89
CA ASN A 14 -5.79 -8.10 6.11
C ASN A 14 -5.76 -6.69 5.49
N PHE A 15 -6.61 -6.43 4.49
CA PHE A 15 -6.71 -5.17 3.78
C PHE A 15 -7.78 -4.23 4.33
N ILE A 16 -8.56 -4.68 5.33
CA ILE A 16 -9.57 -3.83 5.96
C ILE A 16 -8.85 -2.68 6.67
N PRO A 17 -9.13 -1.41 6.29
CA PRO A 17 -8.44 -0.27 6.87
C PRO A 17 -8.88 -0.07 8.32
N THR A 18 -7.88 0.06 9.20
CA THR A 18 -8.10 0.34 10.62
C THR A 18 -7.60 1.75 10.93
N ARG A 19 -8.44 2.59 11.55
CA ARG A 19 -8.05 3.95 11.95
C ARG A 19 -7.08 3.99 13.14
N ARG A 20 -7.04 2.90 13.93
CA ARG A 20 -6.15 2.77 15.09
C ARG A 20 -4.68 2.85 14.66
N ASN A 21 -3.93 3.74 15.30
CA ASN A 21 -2.51 4.02 15.04
C ASN A 21 -2.17 4.64 13.66
N PHE A 22 -3.15 4.95 12.81
CA PHE A 22 -2.90 5.53 11.48
C PHE A 22 -2.11 6.86 11.57
N THR A 23 -2.56 7.80 12.40
CA THR A 23 -1.87 9.09 12.59
C THR A 23 -0.51 8.93 13.25
N LYS A 24 -0.38 7.98 14.19
CA LYS A 24 0.91 7.67 14.84
C LYS A 24 1.91 7.14 13.82
N GLN A 25 1.42 6.35 12.86
CA GLN A 25 2.24 5.79 11.80
C GLN A 25 2.74 6.84 10.83
N ILE A 26 1.87 7.77 10.42
CA ILE A 26 2.28 8.90 9.58
C ILE A 26 3.37 9.70 10.30
N ARG A 27 3.14 10.08 11.56
CA ARG A 27 4.12 10.82 12.37
C ARG A 27 5.44 10.06 12.53
N TYR A 28 5.38 8.74 12.65
CA TYR A 28 6.57 7.90 12.76
C TYR A 28 7.45 8.01 11.52
N TYR A 29 6.87 7.82 10.33
CA TYR A 29 7.63 7.85 9.08
C TYR A 29 8.06 9.24 8.63
N THR A 30 7.42 10.30 9.12
CA THR A 30 7.82 11.69 8.83
C THR A 30 8.86 12.23 9.80
N TYR A 31 8.82 11.84 11.08
CA TYR A 31 9.67 12.42 12.12
C TYR A 31 10.16 11.42 13.17
N GLY A 32 9.28 10.55 13.68
CA GLY A 32 9.59 9.67 14.82
C GLY A 32 10.77 8.72 14.57
N MET A 33 10.95 8.27 13.33
CA MET A 33 12.08 7.40 12.93
C MET A 33 13.43 8.08 13.14
N PHE A 34 13.56 9.37 12.81
CA PHE A 34 14.80 10.11 13.01
C PHE A 34 15.11 10.36 14.50
N LYS A 35 14.08 10.28 15.35
CA LYS A 35 14.22 10.39 16.81
C LYS A 35 14.55 9.04 17.49
N GLY A 36 14.55 7.94 16.74
CA GLY A 36 14.70 6.60 17.32
C GLY A 36 13.49 6.13 18.11
N ASP A 37 12.30 6.70 17.88
CA ASP A 37 11.07 6.21 18.50
C ASP A 37 10.83 4.73 18.08
N PRO A 38 10.18 3.91 18.91
CA PRO A 38 9.81 2.55 18.51
C PRO A 38 8.69 2.56 17.45
N HIS A 39 8.73 1.60 16.54
CA HIS A 39 7.70 1.48 15.49
C HIS A 39 6.31 1.22 16.10
N PRO A 40 5.28 2.04 15.80
CA PRO A 40 4.01 2.01 16.53
C PRO A 40 3.09 0.82 16.20
N ALA A 41 3.44 0.01 15.20
CA ALA A 41 2.75 -1.22 14.84
C ALA A 41 3.74 -2.40 14.88
N LYS A 42 3.47 -3.40 15.73
CA LYS A 42 4.16 -4.69 15.69
C LYS A 42 3.53 -5.57 14.62
N ARG A 43 4.36 -6.18 13.76
CA ARG A 43 3.90 -7.20 12.81
C ARG A 43 3.68 -8.50 13.58
N THR A 44 2.62 -9.22 13.25
CA THR A 44 2.37 -10.57 13.77
C THR A 44 1.97 -11.48 12.62
N ILE A 45 2.03 -12.80 12.81
CA ILE A 45 1.62 -13.78 11.79
C ILE A 45 0.19 -13.51 11.27
N THR A 46 -0.70 -13.06 12.16
CA THR A 46 -2.09 -12.67 11.86
C THR A 46 -2.24 -11.23 11.37
N ASN A 47 -1.26 -10.35 11.62
CA ASN A 47 -1.25 -8.96 11.17
C ASN A 47 0.06 -8.64 10.45
N LYS A 48 0.08 -9.00 9.16
CA LYS A 48 1.26 -8.87 8.30
C LYS A 48 1.56 -7.44 7.88
N MET A 49 0.59 -6.53 7.98
CA MET A 49 0.68 -5.19 7.37
C MET A 49 0.40 -4.07 8.36
N ASN A 50 1.23 -3.04 8.26
CA ASN A 50 1.05 -1.78 8.97
C ASN A 50 -0.28 -1.09 8.57
N PRO A 51 -1.03 -0.47 9.51
CA PRO A 51 -2.22 0.35 9.18
C PRO A 51 -2.07 1.29 7.98
N LEU A 52 -0.91 1.94 7.81
CA LEU A 52 -0.67 2.82 6.66
C LEU A 52 -0.63 2.04 5.34
N GLN A 53 0.12 0.94 5.29
CA GLN A 53 0.21 0.06 4.12
C GLN A 53 -1.15 -0.54 3.76
N ARG A 54 -1.92 -1.00 4.76
CA ARG A 54 -3.28 -1.54 4.55
C ARG A 54 -4.19 -0.54 3.84
N PHE A 55 -4.21 0.71 4.31
CA PHE A 55 -5.01 1.77 3.71
C PHE A 55 -4.58 2.07 2.27
N THR A 56 -3.27 2.21 2.05
CA THR A 56 -2.72 2.47 0.72
C THR A 56 -3.03 1.34 -0.25
N TYR A 57 -2.82 0.08 0.13
CA TYR A 57 -3.09 -1.07 -0.73
C TYR A 57 -4.58 -1.28 -0.98
N PHE A 58 -5.45 -1.01 0.01
CA PHE A 58 -6.88 -0.99 -0.21
C PHE A 58 -7.28 0.05 -1.26
N GLY A 59 -6.77 1.28 -1.14
CA GLY A 59 -7.01 2.36 -2.10
C GLY A 59 -6.48 2.02 -3.51
N LEU A 60 -5.28 1.46 -3.62
CA LEU A 60 -4.73 1.05 -4.92
C LEU A 60 -5.58 0.00 -5.60
N LEU A 61 -5.96 -1.05 -4.87
CA LEU A 61 -6.66 -2.19 -5.43
C LEU A 61 -8.10 -1.87 -5.83
N ILE A 62 -8.82 -1.11 -5.01
CA ILE A 62 -10.27 -0.88 -5.16
C ILE A 62 -10.57 0.42 -5.92
N LEU A 63 -9.68 1.41 -5.87
CA LEU A 63 -9.91 2.71 -6.49
C LEU A 63 -8.95 2.97 -7.65
N ILE A 64 -7.64 3.04 -7.39
CA ILE A 64 -6.69 3.55 -8.40
C ILE A 64 -6.58 2.59 -9.60
N PHE A 65 -6.37 1.30 -9.40
CA PHE A 65 -6.23 0.36 -10.52
C PHE A 65 -7.50 0.24 -11.38
N PRO A 66 -8.71 0.10 -10.81
CA PRO A 66 -9.93 0.08 -11.61
C PRO A 66 -10.14 1.39 -12.38
N VAL A 67 -9.98 2.54 -11.72
CA VAL A 67 -10.17 3.84 -12.35
C VAL A 67 -9.17 4.06 -13.48
N GLN A 68 -7.88 3.76 -13.27
CA GLN A 68 -6.84 3.91 -14.29
C GLN A 68 -7.06 2.95 -15.47
N THR A 69 -7.45 1.71 -15.20
CA THR A 69 -7.74 0.73 -16.26
C THR A 69 -8.94 1.17 -17.09
N ILE A 70 -10.05 1.54 -16.45
CA ILE A 70 -11.27 1.97 -17.15
C ILE A 70 -10.99 3.23 -17.95
N THR A 71 -10.46 4.28 -17.33
CA THR A 71 -10.19 5.54 -18.02
C THR A 71 -9.16 5.38 -19.16
N GLY A 72 -8.14 4.55 -18.99
CA GLY A 72 -7.17 4.24 -20.05
C GLY A 72 -7.82 3.49 -21.23
N LEU A 73 -8.72 2.55 -20.95
CA LEU A 73 -9.49 1.88 -22.01
C LEU A 73 -10.44 2.85 -22.72
N LEU A 74 -11.13 3.75 -22.00
CA LEU A 74 -11.99 4.77 -22.61
C LEU A 74 -11.20 5.66 -23.60
N TYR A 75 -9.97 6.02 -23.25
CA TYR A 75 -9.05 6.73 -24.15
C TYR A 75 -8.72 5.92 -25.41
N MET A 76 -8.33 4.66 -25.23
CA MET A 76 -7.93 3.80 -26.34
C MET A 76 -9.10 3.55 -27.31
N TYR A 77 -10.31 3.37 -26.79
CA TYR A 77 -11.51 3.12 -27.60
C TYR A 77 -12.15 4.39 -28.16
N TYR A 78 -11.73 5.59 -27.75
CA TYR A 78 -12.35 6.82 -28.21
C TYR A 78 -12.31 6.99 -29.73
N HIS A 79 -11.22 6.56 -30.36
CA HIS A 79 -11.01 6.68 -31.81
C HIS A 79 -11.69 5.57 -32.63
N TYR A 80 -12.38 4.61 -31.99
CA TYR A 80 -13.08 3.56 -32.72
C TYR A 80 -14.40 4.07 -33.31
N PRO A 81 -14.77 3.63 -34.54
CA PRO A 81 -15.96 4.12 -35.24
C PRO A 81 -17.29 3.83 -34.53
N GLN A 82 -17.31 2.90 -33.58
CA GLN A 82 -18.49 2.49 -32.79
C GLN A 82 -18.31 2.88 -31.31
N ASN A 83 -17.80 4.09 -31.07
CA ASN A 83 -17.58 4.57 -29.71
C ASN A 83 -18.89 5.11 -29.08
N PRO A 84 -19.35 4.59 -27.93
CA PRO A 84 -20.53 5.09 -27.24
C PRO A 84 -20.28 6.37 -26.40
N ILE A 85 -19.05 6.91 -26.38
CA ILE A 85 -18.63 8.01 -25.49
C ILE A 85 -18.64 9.34 -26.24
N ASP A 86 -19.32 10.33 -25.69
CA ASP A 86 -19.33 11.70 -26.18
C ASP A 86 -18.06 12.49 -25.78
N ALA A 87 -17.90 13.71 -26.31
CA ALA A 87 -16.74 14.56 -26.01
C ALA A 87 -16.63 14.93 -24.51
N GLY A 88 -17.77 15.02 -23.80
CA GLY A 88 -17.82 15.32 -22.38
C GLY A 88 -17.32 14.16 -21.50
N GLY A 89 -17.75 12.94 -21.79
CA GLY A 89 -17.29 11.72 -21.12
C GLY A 89 -15.79 11.49 -21.34
N LEU A 90 -15.28 11.79 -22.53
CA LEU A 90 -13.84 11.76 -22.79
C LEU A 90 -13.08 12.75 -21.90
N TRP A 91 -13.54 14.00 -21.79
CA TRP A 91 -12.88 15.02 -20.97
C TRP A 91 -12.78 14.63 -19.49
N ILE A 92 -13.82 14.02 -18.94
CA ILE A 92 -13.80 13.50 -17.57
C ILE A 92 -12.80 12.35 -17.44
N ALA A 93 -12.77 11.43 -18.42
CA ALA A 93 -11.80 10.35 -18.45
C ALA A 93 -10.37 10.89 -18.54
N VAL A 94 -10.12 11.93 -19.33
CA VAL A 94 -8.85 12.67 -19.45
C VAL A 94 -8.35 13.14 -18.10
N ILE A 95 -9.11 14.00 -17.45
CA ILE A 95 -8.71 14.59 -16.17
C ILE A 95 -8.51 13.50 -15.11
N THR A 96 -9.44 12.54 -15.04
CA THR A 96 -9.39 11.46 -14.04
C THR A 96 -8.19 10.55 -14.26
N HIS A 97 -7.86 10.22 -15.52
CA HIS A 97 -6.70 9.40 -15.85
C HIS A 97 -5.41 10.11 -15.46
N THR A 98 -5.25 11.38 -15.86
CA THR A 98 -4.06 12.18 -15.52
C THR A 98 -3.90 12.34 -14.01
N MET A 99 -4.98 12.62 -13.27
CA MET A 99 -4.93 12.74 -11.81
C MET A 99 -4.50 11.42 -11.16
N GLY A 100 -5.06 10.28 -11.58
CA GLY A 100 -4.66 8.99 -11.03
C GLY A 100 -3.22 8.59 -11.41
N ALA A 101 -2.71 9.03 -12.56
CA ALA A 101 -1.31 8.84 -12.93
C ALA A 101 -0.37 9.60 -11.96
N PHE A 102 -0.69 10.85 -11.61
CA PHE A 102 0.06 11.60 -10.59
C PHE A 102 0.00 10.93 -9.21
N LEU A 103 -1.16 10.40 -8.81
CA LEU A 103 -1.30 9.65 -7.56
C LEU A 103 -0.44 8.37 -7.57
N MET A 104 -0.33 7.68 -8.71
CA MET A 104 0.55 6.51 -8.86
C MET A 104 2.04 6.87 -8.74
N VAL A 105 2.46 7.99 -9.33
CA VAL A 105 3.83 8.49 -9.17
C VAL A 105 4.11 8.86 -7.71
N ALA A 106 3.20 9.58 -7.06
CA ALA A 106 3.34 9.91 -5.64
C ALA A 106 3.41 8.65 -4.76
N PHE A 107 2.57 7.66 -5.04
CA PHE A 107 2.64 6.35 -4.39
C PHE A 107 4.01 5.70 -4.58
N LEU A 108 4.55 5.68 -5.80
CA LEU A 108 5.86 5.08 -6.08
C LEU A 108 6.98 5.75 -5.27
N ILE A 109 6.99 7.09 -5.21
CA ILE A 109 7.98 7.84 -4.42
C ILE A 109 7.91 7.44 -2.94
N VAL A 110 6.71 7.46 -2.35
CA VAL A 110 6.51 7.08 -0.96
C VAL A 110 6.84 5.60 -0.74
N HIS A 111 6.48 4.73 -1.67
CA HIS A 111 6.74 3.30 -1.59
C HIS A 111 8.24 3.02 -1.55
N VAL A 112 9.00 3.57 -2.49
CA VAL A 112 10.47 3.44 -2.52
C VAL A 112 11.08 3.98 -1.24
N TYR A 113 10.69 5.18 -0.78
CA TYR A 113 11.15 5.73 0.49
C TYR A 113 10.95 4.73 1.64
N MET A 114 9.73 4.21 1.79
CA MET A 114 9.39 3.30 2.88
C MET A 114 10.17 1.99 2.81
N THR A 115 10.43 1.45 1.62
CA THR A 115 11.26 0.24 1.46
C THR A 115 12.72 0.45 1.85
N THR A 116 13.21 1.70 1.84
CA THR A 116 14.57 2.02 2.27
C THR A 116 14.70 2.27 3.77
N THR A 117 13.58 2.28 4.51
CA THR A 117 13.55 2.58 5.95
C THR A 117 13.63 1.34 6.87
N GLY A 118 13.97 0.18 6.31
CA GLY A 118 14.23 -1.04 7.09
C GLY A 118 15.54 -0.99 7.89
N HIS A 119 15.87 -2.09 8.58
CA HIS A 119 17.12 -2.23 9.35
C HIS A 119 18.38 -1.91 8.53
N ARG A 120 18.35 -2.29 7.24
CA ARG A 120 19.27 -1.82 6.21
C ARG A 120 18.44 -1.37 5.02
N ILE A 121 19.00 -0.46 4.22
CA ILE A 121 18.35 0.11 3.02
C ILE A 121 17.82 -0.98 2.06
N THR A 122 18.49 -2.14 2.02
CA THR A 122 18.16 -3.24 1.11
C THR A 122 17.38 -4.38 1.79
N THR A 123 17.11 -4.33 3.09
CA THR A 123 16.47 -5.46 3.81
C THR A 123 15.09 -5.74 3.25
N ASP A 124 14.23 -4.73 3.16
CA ASP A 124 12.85 -4.90 2.68
C ASP A 124 12.83 -5.27 1.19
N ILE A 125 13.73 -4.70 0.39
CA ILE A 125 13.87 -5.03 -1.04
C ILE A 125 14.30 -6.48 -1.22
N LYS A 126 15.27 -6.95 -0.42
CA LYS A 126 15.72 -8.35 -0.45
C LYS A 126 14.57 -9.27 -0.06
N ALA A 127 13.80 -8.92 0.97
CA ALA A 127 12.63 -9.70 1.40
C ALA A 127 11.55 -9.79 0.32
N MET A 128 11.35 -8.73 -0.48
CA MET A 128 10.43 -8.78 -1.63
C MET A 128 10.89 -9.75 -2.72
N ILE A 129 12.20 -9.86 -2.96
CA ILE A 129 12.76 -10.73 -3.99
C ILE A 129 12.86 -12.18 -3.49
N SER A 130 13.35 -12.38 -2.26
CA SER A 130 13.54 -13.71 -1.67
C SER A 130 12.23 -14.34 -1.18
N GLY A 131 11.24 -13.51 -0.82
CA GLY A 131 10.03 -13.94 -0.12
C GLY A 131 10.24 -14.29 1.36
N TYR A 132 11.45 -14.09 1.89
CA TYR A 132 11.81 -14.36 3.29
C TYR A 132 12.27 -13.07 3.98
N GLU A 133 11.70 -12.80 5.15
CA GLU A 133 12.06 -11.66 6.00
C GLU A 133 12.85 -12.19 7.21
N ASP A 134 14.07 -11.66 7.41
CA ASP A 134 14.89 -11.94 8.58
C ASP A 134 14.38 -11.06 9.73
N GLU A 135 13.58 -11.62 10.65
CA GLU A 135 13.19 -10.91 11.86
C GLU A 135 14.39 -10.85 12.81
N PRO A 136 14.89 -9.66 13.21
CA PRO A 136 15.85 -9.59 14.30
C PRO A 136 15.14 -10.14 15.55
N GLU A 137 15.78 -11.09 16.23
CA GLU A 137 15.32 -11.58 17.53
C GLU A 137 15.19 -10.35 18.45
N GLU A 138 13.96 -9.86 18.70
CA GLU A 138 13.74 -8.96 19.82
C GLU A 138 14.18 -9.78 21.05
N GLU A 139 15.31 -9.39 21.68
CA GLU A 139 15.69 -9.91 23.00
C GLU A 139 14.46 -9.79 23.88
N THR A 140 13.80 -10.92 24.09
CA THR A 140 12.84 -11.09 25.16
C THR A 140 13.65 -10.95 26.42
N GLU A 141 13.75 -9.72 26.93
CA GLU A 141 14.07 -9.48 28.33
C GLU A 141 13.09 -10.32 29.14
N THR A 142 13.56 -11.50 29.50
CA THR A 142 13.00 -12.40 30.48
C THR A 142 13.09 -11.63 31.78
N LYS A 143 12.08 -10.79 32.05
CA LYS A 143 11.75 -10.44 33.43
C LYS A 143 11.29 -11.73 34.10
N ASN A 144 12.28 -12.49 34.57
CA ASN A 144 12.15 -13.36 35.72
C ASN A 144 11.54 -12.52 36.83
N GLN A 145 10.21 -12.59 36.97
CA GLN A 145 9.55 -12.27 38.22
C GLN A 145 9.88 -13.41 39.18
N THR A 146 11.07 -13.33 39.78
CA THR A 146 11.32 -13.89 41.10
C THR A 146 10.54 -13.08 42.12
N ALA A 147 9.50 -13.69 42.68
CA ALA A 147 9.16 -13.67 44.11
C ALA A 147 7.99 -14.63 44.35
#